data_AF-A0A8C2T1L7-F1
#
_entry.id   AF-A0A8C2T1L7-F1
#
_cell.length_a   1.000
_cell.length_b   1.000
_cell.length_c   1.000
_cell.angle_alpha   90.00
_cell.angle_beta   90.00
_cell.angle_gamma   90.00
#
_symmetry.space_group_name_H-M   'P 1'
#
loop_
_entity.id
_entity.type
_entity.pdbx_description
1 polymer ?
#
loop_
_entity_poly.entity_id
_entity_poly.type
_entity_poly.pdbx_seq_one_letter_code
_entity_poly.pdbx_strand_id
1 'polypeptide(L)'
;MLTTIDLTEDDSRDSSQSSSTLSGSSSQEGQNGSTELVAEEPESRDAGIALEYQDGKEFGIGELVWGKIKGFSWWPAIVVSYRATSKRQAASGMRWVQWFGDGKFSEVSADKLVGLMAFRQHFNTATFHKLVSYRRAIYHALEVARSRSGKTFTSAPGESLEDQLKPMIDWALTGFKPLGVKGLQPPKISGGVVVGAGDPKSTMKNPPMKCDLWPYGSCGFGDSCLSCGRRNPATFHPLFEGGLCHTCRDRFLELFYMYDEDGYQSYCTVCCEGKELLLCSNSSCCRCFCVECLEVLVGRGSSTKAKEQEPWNCYMCQPQRSYGVLQRRQDWSSRLQDFFTSDKGQEYDAPKIYPAVPPDKRRPIRVLSLFDGIATGYLVLKDLGIQVEKYIASEICEDPLAVGTVRHEGNITYVHDVRNITKRNIQEWGPFDLVIGGSPCNDLSLPSPPKKASYGEGTGRLFFEFYHLLNYARPKAGEERPFFWMFENVVAMGVNDKRDISRFLECNPVMIDAIKISAAHRARYFWGNLPGMNRIFGFPLHCTDVSNISRGARQKLLGRSWNIPVIQHLFSPLKDYFACE
;
A
#
# COMPACT_ATOMS: atom_id res chain seq x y z
N MET A 1 -21.67 58.04 9.26
CA MET A 1 -22.27 58.43 7.97
C MET A 1 -21.99 57.32 6.99
N LEU A 2 -23.05 56.63 6.58
CA LEU A 2 -23.05 55.65 5.49
C LEU A 2 -22.79 56.34 4.15
N THR A 3 -22.25 55.58 3.20
CA THR A 3 -22.81 55.53 1.85
C THR A 3 -22.51 54.18 1.21
N THR A 4 -23.51 53.30 1.31
CA THR A 4 -23.77 52.15 0.46
C THR A 4 -24.11 52.63 -0.95
N ILE A 5 -23.57 51.97 -1.99
CA ILE A 5 -24.06 52.11 -3.36
C ILE A 5 -24.81 50.82 -3.69
N ASP A 6 -26.11 51.01 -3.83
CA ASP A 6 -27.12 50.08 -4.29
C ASP A 6 -27.29 50.28 -5.81
N LEU A 7 -27.48 49.21 -6.57
CA LEU A 7 -27.88 49.28 -7.98
C LEU A 7 -28.88 48.16 -8.26
N THR A 8 -30.16 48.51 -8.16
CA THR A 8 -31.32 47.78 -8.69
C THR A 8 -31.98 48.58 -9.82
N GLU A 9 -32.86 47.87 -10.54
CA GLU A 9 -33.87 48.29 -11.54
C GLU A 9 -33.39 48.25 -13.01
N ASP A 10 -33.84 47.25 -13.79
CA ASP A 10 -35.17 47.01 -14.41
C ASP A 10 -35.31 47.75 -15.75
N ASP A 11 -35.60 47.01 -16.84
CA ASP A 11 -36.94 47.05 -17.46
C ASP A 11 -37.14 46.08 -18.65
N SER A 12 -38.32 45.45 -18.63
CA SER A 12 -39.29 45.25 -19.73
C SER A 12 -39.23 44.09 -20.78
N ARG A 13 -40.21 43.17 -20.59
CA ARG A 13 -41.32 42.70 -21.51
C ARG A 13 -40.96 41.84 -22.73
N ASP A 14 -41.59 40.67 -22.97
CA ASP A 14 -43.02 40.50 -23.31
C ASP A 14 -43.58 39.06 -23.04
N SER A 15 -44.82 39.02 -22.52
CA SER A 15 -46.03 38.23 -22.90
C SER A 15 -45.91 36.74 -23.35
N SER A 16 -46.80 35.78 -23.03
CA SER A 16 -48.09 35.75 -22.32
C SER A 16 -48.62 34.29 -22.22
N GLN A 17 -49.37 34.00 -21.13
CA GLN A 17 -50.61 33.19 -21.02
C GLN A 17 -50.60 31.67 -21.37
N SER A 18 -51.31 30.75 -20.68
CA SER A 18 -52.28 30.83 -19.58
C SER A 18 -52.75 29.41 -19.12
N SER A 19 -53.39 29.38 -17.93
CA SER A 19 -54.54 28.53 -17.49
C SER A 19 -54.31 27.03 -17.19
N SER A 20 -54.31 26.59 -15.91
CA SER A 20 -55.43 26.32 -14.95
C SER A 20 -56.17 25.00 -15.25
N THR A 21 -56.30 24.03 -14.34
CA THR A 21 -57.31 23.95 -13.23
C THR A 21 -56.92 22.82 -12.24
N LEU A 22 -56.89 23.03 -10.91
CA LEU A 22 -57.96 22.81 -9.89
C LEU A 22 -58.64 21.43 -9.99
N SER A 23 -58.50 20.51 -9.03
CA SER A 23 -59.15 20.43 -7.70
C SER A 23 -58.83 19.01 -7.15
N GLY A 24 -58.76 18.63 -5.88
CA GLY A 24 -59.32 19.11 -4.60
C GLY A 24 -59.57 17.87 -3.73
N SER A 25 -59.08 17.87 -2.47
CA SER A 25 -59.64 17.26 -1.22
C SER A 25 -60.23 15.82 -1.23
N SER A 26 -60.17 14.95 -0.23
CA SER A 26 -59.67 14.95 1.16
C SER A 26 -60.05 13.60 1.82
N SER A 27 -59.21 13.15 2.75
CA SER A 27 -59.52 12.57 4.07
C SER A 27 -60.23 11.22 4.31
N GLN A 28 -59.66 10.52 5.31
CA GLN A 28 -60.24 9.56 6.29
C GLN A 28 -60.60 8.15 5.79
N GLU A 29 -60.54 7.05 6.56
CA GLU A 29 -60.00 6.55 7.84
C GLU A 29 -60.58 5.10 7.91
N GLY A 30 -59.94 4.13 8.59
CA GLY A 30 -60.69 2.98 9.15
C GLY A 30 -60.22 1.53 8.87
N GLN A 31 -59.42 1.01 9.80
CA GLN A 31 -59.58 -0.25 10.57
C GLN A 31 -59.58 -1.68 9.94
N ASN A 32 -58.67 -2.48 10.51
CA ASN A 32 -58.78 -3.84 11.08
C ASN A 32 -58.93 -5.11 10.20
N GLY A 33 -58.03 -6.07 10.48
CA GLY A 33 -58.17 -7.50 10.18
C GLY A 33 -56.97 -8.30 10.72
N SER A 34 -57.20 -9.12 11.75
CA SER A 34 -56.21 -9.83 12.57
C SER A 34 -55.93 -11.27 12.10
N THR A 35 -54.75 -11.82 12.48
CA THR A 35 -54.37 -13.25 12.67
C THR A 35 -54.30 -14.12 11.39
N GLU A 36 -53.23 -14.87 11.08
CA GLU A 36 -52.71 -16.04 11.80
C GLU A 36 -51.22 -16.34 11.50
N LEU A 37 -50.61 -17.05 12.46
CA LEU A 37 -49.26 -17.61 12.44
C LEU A 37 -49.21 -18.85 11.52
N VAL A 38 -48.24 -18.90 10.60
CA VAL A 38 -47.69 -20.16 10.09
C VAL A 38 -46.17 -20.08 10.23
N ALA A 39 -45.65 -20.93 11.10
CA ALA A 39 -44.23 -21.24 11.19
C ALA A 39 -43.89 -22.25 10.09
N GLU A 40 -42.84 -21.99 9.30
CA GLU A 40 -42.16 -23.03 8.54
C GLU A 40 -40.64 -22.90 8.68
N GLU A 41 -40.02 -24.09 8.67
CA GLU A 41 -38.71 -24.50 9.16
C GLU A 41 -37.53 -24.18 8.23
N PRO A 42 -36.26 -24.43 8.66
CA PRO A 42 -35.07 -23.90 8.01
C PRO A 42 -34.61 -24.76 6.83
N GLU A 43 -34.67 -24.22 5.61
CA GLU A 43 -34.15 -24.93 4.43
C GLU A 43 -32.61 -24.92 4.35
N SER A 44 -32.08 -26.14 4.48
CA SER A 44 -30.82 -26.74 4.01
C SER A 44 -29.69 -25.84 3.47
N ARG A 45 -28.55 -25.91 4.17
CA ARG A 45 -27.22 -25.44 3.72
C ARG A 45 -26.49 -26.55 2.96
N ASP A 46 -26.71 -26.73 1.65
CA ASP A 46 -25.67 -27.35 0.78
C ASP A 46 -25.81 -27.20 -0.74
N ALA A 47 -26.90 -26.65 -1.30
CA ALA A 47 -27.12 -26.68 -2.76
C ALA A 47 -26.39 -25.58 -3.57
N GLY A 48 -25.61 -24.69 -2.94
CA GLY A 48 -25.23 -23.40 -3.54
C GLY A 48 -23.85 -23.30 -4.19
N ILE A 49 -23.08 -24.38 -4.38
CA ILE A 49 -21.71 -24.31 -4.96
C ILE A 49 -21.71 -24.59 -6.48
N ALA A 50 -22.72 -25.29 -7.01
CA ALA A 50 -22.73 -25.73 -8.40
C ALA A 50 -23.31 -24.72 -9.44
N LEU A 51 -23.89 -23.60 -9.01
CA LEU A 51 -24.73 -22.73 -9.85
C LEU A 51 -24.08 -21.40 -10.32
N GLU A 52 -22.83 -21.12 -9.96
CA GLU A 52 -22.17 -19.86 -10.31
C GLU A 52 -21.61 -19.89 -11.75
N TYR A 53 -21.92 -18.84 -12.54
CA TYR A 53 -21.53 -18.70 -13.96
C TYR A 53 -22.18 -19.70 -14.95
N GLN A 54 -23.38 -20.20 -14.64
CA GLN A 54 -24.21 -20.98 -15.59
C GLN A 54 -25.02 -20.08 -16.54
N ASP A 55 -24.46 -18.94 -16.97
CA ASP A 55 -25.11 -17.97 -17.86
C ASP A 55 -24.90 -18.30 -19.35
N GLY A 56 -24.41 -19.50 -19.67
CA GLY A 56 -24.12 -19.95 -21.04
C GLY A 56 -22.91 -19.23 -21.68
N LYS A 57 -22.20 -18.37 -20.95
CA LYS A 57 -20.99 -17.69 -21.40
C LYS A 57 -19.73 -18.50 -21.06
N GLU A 58 -18.69 -18.36 -21.88
CA GLU A 58 -17.42 -19.09 -21.71
C GLU A 58 -16.72 -18.75 -20.37
N PHE A 59 -15.86 -19.68 -19.92
CA PHE A 59 -15.01 -19.63 -18.71
C PHE A 59 -15.71 -19.88 -17.36
N GLY A 60 -15.58 -21.10 -16.84
CA GLY A 60 -16.03 -21.48 -15.49
C GLY A 60 -15.00 -21.23 -14.38
N ILE A 61 -15.41 -21.43 -13.12
CA ILE A 61 -14.52 -21.28 -11.95
C ILE A 61 -13.29 -22.19 -12.10
N GLY A 62 -12.12 -21.62 -11.84
CA GLY A 62 -10.84 -22.30 -11.91
C GLY A 62 -10.20 -22.31 -13.30
N GLU A 63 -10.85 -21.79 -14.34
CA GLU A 63 -10.23 -21.70 -15.66
C GLU A 63 -9.10 -20.67 -15.71
N LEU A 64 -8.01 -21.04 -16.38
CA LEU A 64 -6.86 -20.16 -16.61
C LEU A 64 -7.11 -19.33 -17.87
N VAL A 65 -7.01 -18.01 -17.74
CA VAL A 65 -7.36 -17.06 -18.79
C VAL A 65 -6.32 -15.95 -18.93
N TRP A 66 -6.32 -15.30 -20.08
CA TRP A 66 -5.76 -13.98 -20.34
C TRP A 66 -6.87 -12.96 -20.23
N GLY A 67 -6.60 -11.84 -19.56
CA GLY A 67 -7.50 -10.70 -19.55
C GLY A 67 -6.80 -9.44 -20.07
N LYS A 68 -7.57 -8.60 -20.76
CA LYS A 68 -7.09 -7.31 -21.27
C LYS A 68 -7.49 -6.17 -20.35
N ILE A 69 -6.52 -5.62 -19.63
CA ILE A 69 -6.70 -4.41 -18.82
C ILE A 69 -6.42 -3.18 -19.70
N LYS A 70 -7.30 -2.16 -19.63
CA LYS A 70 -7.12 -0.91 -20.39
C LYS A 70 -5.80 -0.24 -19.99
N GLY A 71 -4.94 0.02 -20.97
CA GLY A 71 -3.61 0.63 -20.75
C GLY A 71 -2.48 -0.36 -20.42
N PHE A 72 -2.75 -1.66 -20.31
CA PHE A 72 -1.73 -2.68 -20.02
C PHE A 72 -1.65 -3.76 -21.12
N SER A 73 -0.57 -4.53 -21.15
CA SER A 73 -0.49 -5.77 -21.94
C SER A 73 -1.52 -6.80 -21.48
N TRP A 74 -1.78 -7.82 -22.31
CA TRP A 74 -2.58 -8.97 -21.88
C TRP A 74 -1.94 -9.64 -20.66
N TRP A 75 -2.72 -9.90 -19.62
CA TRP A 75 -2.24 -10.37 -18.33
C TRP A 75 -2.89 -11.71 -17.95
N PRO A 76 -2.14 -12.68 -17.40
CA PRO A 76 -2.71 -13.97 -17.01
C PRO A 76 -3.54 -13.87 -15.72
N ALA A 77 -4.64 -14.61 -15.65
CA ALA A 77 -5.54 -14.69 -14.50
C ALA A 77 -6.19 -16.07 -14.37
N ILE A 78 -6.87 -16.29 -13.25
CA ILE A 78 -7.73 -17.45 -13.00
C ILE A 78 -9.13 -16.99 -12.64
N VAL A 79 -10.16 -17.64 -13.19
CA VAL A 79 -11.56 -17.34 -12.83
C VAL A 79 -11.86 -17.87 -11.43
N VAL A 80 -12.50 -17.06 -10.60
CA VAL A 80 -12.80 -17.39 -9.20
C VAL A 80 -14.27 -17.12 -8.86
N SER A 81 -14.74 -17.72 -7.78
CA SER A 81 -16.06 -17.42 -7.22
C SER A 81 -16.09 -16.03 -6.58
N TYR A 82 -17.21 -15.31 -6.66
CA TYR A 82 -17.43 -14.08 -5.88
C TYR A 82 -17.25 -14.31 -4.37
N ARG A 83 -17.46 -15.55 -3.90
CA ARG A 83 -17.26 -15.90 -2.49
C ARG A 83 -15.78 -15.89 -2.08
N ALA A 84 -14.86 -16.08 -3.02
CA ALA A 84 -13.43 -15.96 -2.78
C ALA A 84 -12.97 -14.49 -2.72
N THR A 85 -13.79 -13.54 -3.22
CA THR A 85 -13.45 -12.12 -3.26
C THR A 85 -14.08 -11.32 -2.10
N SER A 86 -14.96 -11.94 -1.31
CA SER A 86 -15.83 -11.25 -0.32
C SER A 86 -16.60 -10.07 -0.92
N LYS A 87 -16.93 -10.13 -2.22
CA LYS A 87 -17.70 -9.12 -2.96
C LYS A 87 -19.06 -9.66 -3.40
N ARG A 88 -19.87 -8.77 -3.99
CA ARG A 88 -21.14 -9.12 -4.62
C ARG A 88 -20.95 -10.17 -5.73
N GLN A 89 -22.01 -10.92 -6.00
CA GLN A 89 -22.10 -11.78 -7.17
C GLN A 89 -21.84 -10.97 -8.45
N ALA A 90 -21.07 -11.55 -9.38
CA ALA A 90 -20.80 -10.88 -10.65
C ALA A 90 -22.10 -10.69 -11.43
N ALA A 91 -22.21 -9.59 -12.18
CA ALA A 91 -23.32 -9.39 -13.10
C ALA A 91 -23.33 -10.49 -14.18
N SER A 92 -24.50 -10.76 -14.77
CA SER A 92 -24.62 -11.72 -15.87
C SER A 92 -23.63 -11.38 -17.00
N GLY A 93 -22.88 -12.38 -17.48
CA GLY A 93 -21.81 -12.19 -18.48
C GLY A 93 -20.49 -11.61 -17.95
N MET A 94 -20.37 -11.38 -16.64
CA MET A 94 -19.11 -11.03 -15.98
C MET A 94 -18.52 -12.23 -15.23
N ARG A 95 -17.21 -12.20 -15.02
CA ARG A 95 -16.44 -13.17 -14.25
C ARG A 95 -15.57 -12.43 -13.24
N TRP A 96 -15.56 -12.90 -12.00
CA TRP A 96 -14.49 -12.55 -11.09
C TRP A 96 -13.23 -13.29 -11.51
N VAL A 97 -12.16 -12.54 -11.76
CA VAL A 97 -10.84 -13.09 -12.05
C VAL A 97 -9.85 -12.66 -10.99
N GLN A 98 -8.94 -13.56 -10.63
CA GLN A 98 -7.77 -13.27 -9.83
C GLN A 98 -6.55 -13.18 -10.74
N TRP A 99 -5.89 -12.01 -10.78
CA TRP A 99 -4.70 -11.80 -11.61
C TRP A 99 -3.48 -12.51 -11.02
N PHE A 100 -2.74 -13.25 -11.84
CA PHE A 100 -1.48 -13.82 -11.39
C PHE A 100 -0.43 -12.73 -11.18
N GLY A 101 0.44 -12.91 -10.19
CA GLY A 101 1.45 -11.94 -9.80
C GLY A 101 1.04 -11.17 -8.53
N ASP A 102 0.07 -10.26 -8.63
CA ASP A 102 -0.38 -9.42 -7.51
C ASP A 102 -1.62 -9.94 -6.78
N GLY A 103 -2.26 -11.00 -7.29
CA GLY A 103 -3.38 -11.68 -6.62
C GLY A 103 -4.67 -10.87 -6.56
N LYS A 104 -4.76 -9.73 -7.26
CA LYS A 104 -5.93 -8.84 -7.22
C LYS A 104 -7.14 -9.47 -7.89
N PHE A 105 -8.32 -9.09 -7.41
CA PHE A 105 -9.59 -9.49 -8.00
C PHE A 105 -10.16 -8.39 -8.89
N SER A 106 -10.75 -8.77 -10.02
CA SER A 106 -11.50 -7.84 -10.87
C SER A 106 -12.72 -8.51 -11.47
N GLU A 107 -13.79 -7.75 -11.62
CA GLU A 107 -14.97 -8.16 -12.39
C GLU A 107 -14.72 -7.82 -13.85
N VAL A 108 -14.63 -8.84 -14.71
CA VAL A 108 -14.28 -8.70 -16.13
C VAL A 108 -15.34 -9.38 -16.98
N SER A 109 -15.75 -8.73 -18.06
CA SER A 109 -16.68 -9.32 -19.04
C SER A 109 -16.06 -10.56 -19.67
N ALA A 110 -16.82 -11.66 -19.75
CA ALA A 110 -16.38 -12.91 -20.36
C ALA A 110 -15.86 -12.72 -21.79
N ASP A 111 -16.46 -11.79 -22.55
CA ASP A 111 -16.07 -11.47 -23.93
C ASP A 111 -14.68 -10.78 -24.02
N LYS A 112 -14.10 -10.34 -22.89
CA LYS A 112 -12.76 -9.76 -22.79
C LYS A 112 -11.72 -10.73 -22.22
N LEU A 113 -12.12 -11.99 -22.01
CA LEU A 113 -11.25 -13.05 -21.55
C LEU A 113 -10.93 -13.99 -22.72
N VAL A 114 -9.71 -14.55 -22.69
CA VAL A 114 -9.27 -15.57 -23.65
C VAL A 114 -8.62 -16.70 -22.87
N GLY A 115 -8.85 -17.97 -23.22
CA GLY A 115 -8.21 -19.07 -22.50
C GLY A 115 -6.68 -18.99 -22.53
N LEU A 116 -6.01 -19.42 -21.44
CA LEU A 116 -4.54 -19.39 -21.33
C LEU A 116 -3.85 -20.16 -22.47
N MET A 117 -4.55 -21.11 -23.09
CA MET A 117 -4.13 -21.83 -24.30
C MET A 117 -3.68 -20.94 -25.44
N ALA A 118 -4.22 -19.71 -25.55
CA ALA A 118 -3.79 -18.71 -26.52
C ALA A 118 -2.49 -17.99 -26.08
N PHE A 119 -1.57 -18.73 -25.45
CA PHE A 119 -0.33 -18.18 -24.88
C PHE A 119 0.53 -17.50 -25.94
N ARG A 120 0.67 -18.11 -27.13
CA ARG A 120 1.45 -17.55 -28.23
C ARG A 120 0.91 -16.20 -28.73
N GLN A 121 -0.41 -15.99 -28.69
CA GLN A 121 -1.04 -14.75 -29.17
C GLN A 121 -0.98 -13.61 -28.14
N HIS A 122 -1.02 -13.94 -26.85
CA HIS A 122 -1.19 -12.94 -25.78
C HIS A 122 0.05 -12.72 -24.90
N PHE A 123 1.04 -13.62 -24.97
CA PHE A 123 2.33 -13.43 -24.31
C PHE A 123 3.08 -12.24 -24.93
N ASN A 124 3.49 -11.29 -24.10
CA ASN A 124 4.22 -10.11 -24.55
C ASN A 124 5.69 -10.18 -24.11
N THR A 125 6.56 -10.52 -25.06
CA THR A 125 8.02 -10.63 -24.83
C THR A 125 8.65 -9.30 -24.40
N ALA A 126 8.21 -8.16 -24.94
CA ALA A 126 8.76 -6.85 -24.56
C ALA A 126 8.42 -6.49 -23.11
N THR A 127 7.19 -6.76 -22.67
CA THR A 127 6.74 -6.58 -21.28
C THR A 127 7.44 -7.56 -20.34
N PHE A 128 7.66 -8.79 -20.80
CA PHE A 128 8.41 -9.81 -20.06
C PHE A 128 9.83 -9.36 -19.71
N HIS A 129 10.59 -8.83 -20.66
CA HIS A 129 11.94 -8.34 -20.36
C HIS A 129 11.94 -7.07 -19.49
N LYS A 130 10.93 -6.20 -19.63
CA LYS A 130 10.86 -4.90 -18.94
C LYS A 130 10.27 -4.95 -17.53
N LEU A 131 9.29 -5.81 -17.27
CA LEU A 131 8.52 -5.83 -16.01
C LEU A 131 8.73 -7.13 -15.23
N VAL A 132 9.37 -7.03 -14.07
CA VAL A 132 9.56 -8.15 -13.12
C VAL A 132 8.20 -8.73 -12.67
N SER A 133 7.20 -7.88 -12.44
CA SER A 133 5.86 -8.31 -12.05
C SER A 133 5.19 -9.18 -13.12
N TYR A 134 5.39 -8.86 -14.41
CA TYR A 134 4.89 -9.68 -15.50
C TYR A 134 5.61 -11.02 -15.56
N ARG A 135 6.94 -11.05 -15.38
CA ARG A 135 7.70 -12.32 -15.29
C ARG A 135 7.18 -13.22 -14.18
N ARG A 136 6.97 -12.67 -12.98
CA ARG A 136 6.39 -13.42 -11.85
C ARG A 136 4.96 -13.89 -12.13
N ALA A 137 4.13 -13.06 -12.73
CA ALA A 137 2.76 -13.42 -13.11
C ALA A 137 2.74 -14.61 -14.08
N ILE A 138 3.61 -14.59 -15.10
CA ILE A 138 3.77 -15.68 -16.06
C ILE A 138 4.26 -16.95 -15.35
N TYR A 139 5.25 -16.84 -14.47
CA TYR A 139 5.73 -17.98 -13.68
C TYR A 139 4.60 -18.64 -12.86
N HIS A 140 3.83 -17.86 -12.09
CA HIS A 140 2.74 -18.40 -11.29
C HIS A 140 1.64 -19.04 -12.15
N ALA A 141 1.27 -18.42 -13.28
CA ALA A 141 0.28 -18.98 -14.19
C ALA A 141 0.77 -20.33 -14.79
N LEU A 142 2.03 -20.38 -15.20
CA LEU A 142 2.65 -21.59 -15.74
C LEU A 142 2.86 -22.66 -14.67
N GLU A 143 3.05 -22.30 -13.40
CA GLU A 143 3.17 -23.26 -12.30
C GLU A 143 1.84 -23.94 -12.00
N VAL A 144 0.73 -23.20 -12.03
CA VAL A 144 -0.61 -23.79 -11.93
C VAL A 144 -0.89 -24.70 -13.13
N ALA A 145 -0.55 -24.25 -14.34
CA ALA A 145 -0.66 -25.07 -15.56
C ALA A 145 0.20 -26.36 -15.47
N ARG A 146 1.43 -26.24 -14.98
CA ARG A 146 2.37 -27.33 -14.78
C ARG A 146 1.80 -28.35 -13.79
N SER A 147 1.30 -27.89 -12.65
CA SER A 147 0.68 -28.73 -11.62
C SER A 147 -0.54 -29.49 -12.16
N ARG A 148 -1.38 -28.85 -12.99
CA ARG A 148 -2.57 -29.49 -13.58
C ARG A 148 -2.25 -30.50 -14.68
N SER A 149 -1.22 -30.21 -15.46
CA SER A 149 -0.79 -31.08 -16.57
C SER A 149 0.17 -32.20 -16.14
N GLY A 150 0.60 -32.22 -14.87
CA GLY A 150 1.60 -33.17 -14.38
C GLY A 150 2.98 -33.01 -15.02
N LYS A 151 3.26 -31.86 -15.66
CA LYS A 151 4.53 -31.59 -16.34
C LYS A 151 5.63 -31.36 -15.28
N THR A 152 6.82 -31.90 -15.51
CA THR A 152 7.99 -31.66 -14.66
C THR A 152 9.07 -30.93 -15.46
N PHE A 153 9.75 -30.00 -14.79
CA PHE A 153 10.94 -29.32 -15.30
C PHE A 153 12.06 -29.56 -14.30
N THR A 154 13.24 -29.96 -14.77
CA THR A 154 14.44 -30.07 -13.95
C THR A 154 14.98 -28.67 -13.68
N SER A 155 15.19 -28.30 -12.41
CA SER A 155 15.92 -27.08 -12.05
C SER A 155 17.08 -27.44 -11.15
N ALA A 156 18.27 -26.91 -11.46
CA ALA A 156 19.45 -27.06 -10.61
C ALA A 156 19.37 -26.10 -9.40
N PRO A 157 19.94 -26.48 -8.24
CA PRO A 157 19.97 -25.60 -7.07
C PRO A 157 20.73 -24.31 -7.39
N GLY A 158 20.07 -23.15 -7.29
CA GLY A 158 20.67 -21.84 -7.50
C GLY A 158 20.46 -21.20 -8.88
N GLU A 159 19.67 -21.81 -9.77
CA GLU A 159 19.31 -21.21 -11.05
C GLU A 159 18.47 -19.93 -10.90
N SER A 160 18.70 -18.97 -11.80
CA SER A 160 17.91 -17.73 -11.81
C SER A 160 16.46 -18.01 -12.22
N LEU A 161 15.53 -17.14 -11.80
CA LEU A 161 14.12 -17.25 -12.18
C LEU A 161 13.93 -17.22 -13.72
N GLU A 162 14.81 -16.55 -14.46
CA GLU A 162 14.74 -16.50 -15.93
C GLU A 162 15.10 -17.84 -16.56
N ASP A 163 16.08 -18.54 -16.00
CA ASP A 163 16.52 -19.85 -16.47
C ASP A 163 15.44 -20.92 -16.21
N GLN A 164 14.77 -20.85 -15.05
CA GLN A 164 13.64 -21.71 -14.72
C GLN A 164 12.42 -21.47 -15.63
N LEU A 165 12.21 -20.22 -16.04
CA LEU A 165 11.01 -19.82 -16.76
C LEU A 165 11.11 -20.09 -18.27
N LYS A 166 12.32 -20.09 -18.82
CA LYS A 166 12.59 -20.37 -20.24
C LYS A 166 11.99 -21.70 -20.74
N PRO A 167 12.21 -22.87 -20.10
CA PRO A 167 11.61 -24.12 -20.54
C PRO A 167 10.07 -24.15 -20.36
N MET A 168 9.54 -23.46 -19.36
CA MET A 168 8.08 -23.35 -19.15
C MET A 168 7.42 -22.51 -20.24
N ILE A 169 8.06 -21.42 -20.66
CA ILE A 169 7.56 -20.55 -21.73
C ILE A 169 7.59 -21.30 -23.07
N ASP A 170 8.67 -22.02 -23.39
CA ASP A 170 8.73 -22.82 -24.61
C ASP A 170 7.63 -23.88 -24.67
N TRP A 171 7.39 -24.55 -23.53
CA TRP A 171 6.26 -25.47 -23.37
C TRP A 171 4.89 -24.80 -23.59
N ALA A 172 4.69 -23.59 -23.08
CA ALA A 172 3.46 -22.83 -23.30
C ALA A 172 3.31 -22.35 -24.75
N LEU A 173 4.40 -21.90 -25.38
CA LEU A 173 4.44 -21.46 -26.79
C LEU A 173 4.19 -22.61 -27.77
N THR A 174 4.51 -23.84 -27.38
CA THR A 174 4.18 -25.07 -28.14
C THR A 174 2.76 -25.59 -27.87
N GLY A 175 1.97 -24.86 -27.08
CA GLY A 175 0.57 -25.13 -26.82
C GLY A 175 0.32 -26.14 -25.69
N PHE A 176 1.18 -26.15 -24.66
CA PHE A 176 1.03 -26.98 -23.47
C PHE A 176 1.00 -28.51 -23.75
N LYS A 177 1.75 -28.95 -24.76
CA LYS A 177 1.83 -30.38 -25.15
C LYS A 177 2.41 -31.25 -24.02
N PRO A 178 1.96 -32.52 -23.86
CA PRO A 178 1.07 -33.26 -24.77
C PRO A 178 -0.43 -33.07 -24.50
N LEU A 179 -0.82 -32.64 -23.31
CA LEU A 179 -2.22 -32.57 -22.90
C LEU A 179 -2.98 -31.36 -23.46
N GLY A 180 -2.27 -30.28 -23.81
CA GLY A 180 -2.86 -29.06 -24.36
C GLY A 180 -3.97 -28.52 -23.46
N VAL A 181 -5.12 -28.18 -24.04
CA VAL A 181 -6.29 -27.63 -23.34
C VAL A 181 -6.72 -28.53 -22.18
N LYS A 182 -6.66 -29.86 -22.35
CA LYS A 182 -7.09 -30.83 -21.34
C LYS A 182 -6.23 -30.75 -20.08
N GLY A 183 -4.94 -30.42 -20.23
CA GLY A 183 -4.00 -30.28 -19.11
C GLY A 183 -4.15 -28.97 -18.33
N LEU A 184 -4.94 -28.01 -18.83
CA LEU A 184 -5.21 -26.73 -18.16
C LEU A 184 -6.57 -26.69 -17.47
N GLN A 185 -7.43 -27.68 -17.72
CA GLN A 185 -8.77 -27.74 -17.14
C GLN A 185 -8.71 -27.82 -15.61
N PRO A 186 -9.68 -27.20 -14.91
CA PRO A 186 -9.78 -27.34 -13.46
C PRO A 186 -10.06 -28.80 -13.06
N PRO A 187 -9.65 -29.24 -11.85
CA PRO A 187 -9.90 -30.61 -11.39
C PRO A 187 -11.41 -30.93 -11.33
N LYS A 188 -11.83 -32.09 -11.85
CA LYS A 188 -13.23 -32.56 -11.77
C LYS A 188 -13.53 -33.14 -10.38
N ILE A 189 -14.70 -32.83 -9.84
CA ILE A 189 -15.21 -33.39 -8.56
C ILE A 189 -16.18 -34.54 -8.92
N SER A 190 -15.89 -35.79 -8.52
CA SER A 190 -16.78 -36.95 -8.72
C SER A 190 -16.93 -37.75 -7.42
N GLY A 191 -18.19 -37.98 -7.00
CA GLY A 191 -18.53 -38.58 -5.71
C GLY A 191 -18.29 -40.10 -5.60
N GLY A 192 -18.13 -40.56 -4.36
CA GLY A 192 -18.59 -41.89 -3.96
C GLY A 192 -17.57 -43.01 -3.72
N VAL A 193 -16.30 -42.74 -3.37
CA VAL A 193 -15.44 -43.62 -2.53
C VAL A 193 -14.50 -42.68 -1.78
N VAL A 194 -14.58 -42.68 -0.44
CA VAL A 194 -13.79 -41.81 0.44
C VAL A 194 -12.33 -42.27 0.44
N VAL A 195 -11.57 -41.76 -0.51
CA VAL A 195 -10.16 -41.41 -0.30
C VAL A 195 -10.18 -39.91 0.02
N GLY A 196 -10.13 -39.59 1.32
CA GLY A 196 -10.55 -38.30 1.88
C GLY A 196 -9.76 -37.09 1.37
N ALA A 197 -10.28 -36.44 0.33
CA ALA A 197 -10.30 -34.99 0.24
C ALA A 197 -11.45 -34.49 1.14
N GLY A 198 -11.13 -33.90 2.29
CA GLY A 198 -12.10 -33.26 3.18
C GLY A 198 -12.37 -31.81 2.75
N ASP A 199 -13.66 -31.47 2.67
CA ASP A 199 -14.27 -30.20 2.25
C ASP A 199 -13.59 -28.89 2.70
N PRO A 200 -13.49 -27.86 1.83
CA PRO A 200 -13.25 -26.48 2.24
C PRO A 200 -14.56 -25.67 2.19
N LYS A 201 -15.54 -26.02 3.03
CA LYS A 201 -16.56 -25.08 3.54
C LYS A 201 -17.31 -25.66 4.73
N SER A 202 -16.75 -25.45 5.91
CA SER A 202 -17.55 -25.25 7.12
C SER A 202 -17.30 -23.81 7.59
N THR A 203 -18.31 -22.97 7.39
CA THR A 203 -18.55 -21.68 8.07
C THR A 203 -17.33 -20.77 8.32
N MET A 204 -17.19 -19.68 7.55
CA MET A 204 -16.74 -18.40 8.13
C MET A 204 -17.92 -17.76 8.89
N LYS A 205 -18.43 -18.48 9.89
CA LYS A 205 -18.62 -17.82 11.18
C LYS A 205 -17.23 -17.82 11.78
N ASN A 206 -16.79 -16.71 12.36
CA ASN A 206 -15.59 -16.70 13.20
C ASN A 206 -15.59 -17.99 14.05
N PRO A 207 -14.60 -18.89 13.92
CA PRO A 207 -14.55 -20.01 14.84
C PRO A 207 -14.36 -19.39 16.22
N PRO A 208 -15.21 -19.71 17.21
CA PRO A 208 -14.84 -19.43 18.58
C PRO A 208 -13.53 -20.16 18.84
N MET A 209 -12.66 -19.54 19.63
CA MET A 209 -11.55 -20.23 20.26
C MET A 209 -12.07 -21.53 20.90
N LYS A 210 -11.87 -22.69 20.25
CA LYS A 210 -11.70 -23.94 20.99
C LYS A 210 -10.26 -23.95 21.47
N CYS A 211 -10.07 -23.19 22.54
CA CYS A 211 -9.52 -23.71 23.77
C CYS A 211 -9.58 -25.24 23.79
N ASP A 212 -8.48 -25.91 23.43
CA ASP A 212 -8.00 -27.17 24.01
C ASP A 212 -6.84 -27.67 23.12
N LEU A 213 -5.72 -28.02 23.77
CA LEU A 213 -4.44 -28.48 23.19
C LEU A 213 -3.47 -27.39 22.69
N TRP A 214 -3.02 -26.52 23.61
CA TRP A 214 -1.56 -26.39 23.76
C TRP A 214 -1.11 -27.65 24.50
N PRO A 215 -0.28 -28.53 23.92
CA PRO A 215 0.28 -29.63 24.69
C PRO A 215 1.13 -29.00 25.79
N TYR A 216 0.71 -29.16 27.04
CA TYR A 216 1.60 -29.01 28.17
C TYR A 216 2.73 -30.01 27.97
N GLY A 217 3.89 -29.54 27.52
CA GLY A 217 5.10 -30.35 27.41
C GLY A 217 5.83 -30.25 26.08
N SER A 218 7.01 -29.64 26.14
CA SER A 218 8.19 -29.91 25.29
C SER A 218 7.99 -29.97 23.77
N CYS A 219 7.83 -28.81 23.12
CA CYS A 219 8.25 -28.65 21.74
C CYS A 219 8.89 -27.26 21.61
N GLY A 220 10.05 -27.16 20.96
CA GLY A 220 10.85 -25.94 20.91
C GLY A 220 10.04 -24.75 20.39
N PHE A 221 10.12 -23.61 21.09
CA PHE A 221 9.39 -22.38 20.78
C PHE A 221 9.63 -21.81 19.36
N GLY A 222 10.54 -22.40 18.57
CA GLY A 222 10.88 -22.00 17.19
C GLY A 222 10.05 -22.65 16.07
N ASP A 223 9.20 -23.64 16.35
CA ASP A 223 8.61 -24.50 15.28
C ASP A 223 7.23 -24.08 14.78
N SER A 224 6.69 -22.95 15.26
CA SER A 224 5.37 -22.44 14.87
C SER A 224 5.35 -20.95 14.49
N CYS A 225 4.49 -20.60 13.56
CA CYS A 225 4.18 -19.24 13.16
C CYS A 225 3.49 -18.49 14.29
N LEU A 226 4.09 -17.42 14.77
CA LEU A 226 3.57 -16.62 15.89
C LEU A 226 2.24 -15.92 15.54
N SER A 227 2.04 -15.57 14.26
CA SER A 227 0.83 -14.84 13.83
C SER A 227 -0.39 -15.73 13.59
N CYS A 228 -0.22 -17.01 13.24
CA CYS A 228 -1.34 -17.89 12.87
C CYS A 228 -1.26 -19.34 13.40
N GLY A 229 -0.23 -19.69 14.17
CA GLY A 229 -0.06 -21.01 14.79
C GLY A 229 0.36 -22.16 13.85
N ARG A 230 0.48 -21.92 12.54
CA ARG A 230 0.93 -22.96 11.59
C ARG A 230 2.35 -23.43 11.91
N ARG A 231 2.58 -24.75 11.85
CA ARG A 231 3.91 -25.35 12.03
C ARG A 231 4.84 -25.04 10.85
N ASN A 232 6.14 -25.18 11.06
CA ASN A 232 7.22 -24.96 10.08
C ASN A 232 7.24 -23.53 9.53
N PRO A 233 7.69 -22.55 10.33
CA PRO A 233 7.82 -21.18 9.87
C PRO A 233 8.84 -21.06 8.74
N ALA A 234 8.55 -20.18 7.78
CA ALA A 234 9.40 -19.91 6.62
C ALA A 234 10.54 -18.93 6.96
N THR A 235 10.35 -18.10 7.98
CA THR A 235 11.32 -17.11 8.45
C THR A 235 11.07 -16.80 9.93
N PHE A 236 11.91 -15.99 10.55
CA PHE A 236 11.71 -15.51 11.93
C PHE A 236 10.66 -14.39 11.98
N HIS A 237 9.96 -14.25 13.11
CA HIS A 237 9.20 -13.04 13.42
C HIS A 237 10.19 -11.93 13.83
N PRO A 238 10.15 -10.73 13.22
CA PRO A 238 11.18 -9.71 13.44
C PRO A 238 11.17 -9.10 14.85
N LEU A 239 9.98 -8.95 15.47
CA LEU A 239 9.85 -8.31 16.80
C LEU A 239 9.95 -9.24 18.01
N PHE A 240 9.46 -10.48 17.90
CA PHE A 240 9.27 -11.41 19.01
C PHE A 240 9.91 -12.77 18.70
N GLU A 241 10.29 -13.50 19.74
CA GLU A 241 10.76 -14.88 19.62
C GLU A 241 9.67 -15.77 19.01
N GLY A 242 10.03 -16.53 17.97
CA GLY A 242 9.09 -17.29 17.13
C GLY A 242 9.28 -17.04 15.64
N GLY A 243 8.48 -17.73 14.82
CA GLY A 243 8.58 -17.69 13.35
C GLY A 243 7.39 -17.05 12.65
N LEU A 244 7.49 -16.88 11.34
CA LEU A 244 6.43 -16.47 10.42
C LEU A 244 6.37 -17.44 9.23
N CYS A 245 5.18 -17.93 8.89
CA CYS A 245 4.96 -18.67 7.63
C CYS A 245 4.98 -17.71 6.43
N HIS A 246 5.10 -18.21 5.19
CA HIS A 246 5.15 -17.36 3.98
C HIS A 246 4.01 -16.34 3.91
N THR A 247 2.77 -16.78 4.11
CA THR A 247 1.59 -15.89 4.07
C THR A 247 1.65 -14.79 5.13
N CYS A 248 2.05 -15.13 6.36
CA CYS A 248 2.15 -14.15 7.44
C CYS A 248 3.37 -13.23 7.25
N ARG A 249 4.46 -13.72 6.67
CA ARG A 249 5.59 -12.89 6.25
C ARG A 249 5.16 -11.84 5.24
N ASP A 250 4.49 -12.26 4.16
CA ASP A 250 4.08 -11.35 3.10
C ASP A 250 3.11 -10.30 3.63
N ARG A 251 2.13 -10.73 4.44
CA ARG A 251 1.22 -9.82 5.15
C ARG A 251 1.96 -8.86 6.08
N PHE A 252 2.93 -9.34 6.85
CA PHE A 252 3.72 -8.49 7.74
C PHE A 252 4.48 -7.41 6.95
N LEU A 253 5.06 -7.79 5.81
CA LEU A 253 5.74 -6.86 4.93
C LEU A 253 4.81 -5.81 4.32
N GLU A 254 3.56 -6.17 4.09
CA GLU A 254 2.54 -5.29 3.50
C GLU A 254 1.91 -4.34 4.52
N LEU A 255 1.63 -4.83 5.74
CA LEU A 255 0.69 -4.16 6.64
C LEU A 255 1.34 -3.53 7.87
N PHE A 256 2.59 -3.88 8.19
CA PHE A 256 3.21 -3.50 9.47
C PHE A 256 3.37 -1.98 9.66
N TYR A 257 3.61 -1.22 8.58
CA TYR A 257 3.77 0.24 8.62
C TYR A 257 2.51 1.01 8.20
N MET A 258 1.35 0.37 8.23
CA MET A 258 0.07 1.05 8.01
C MET A 258 -0.42 1.67 9.30
N TYR A 259 -0.89 2.92 9.21
CA TYR A 259 -1.41 3.70 10.34
C TYR A 259 -2.78 4.27 9.98
N ASP A 260 -3.66 4.33 10.96
CA ASP A 260 -5.00 4.92 10.85
C ASP A 260 -4.94 6.43 11.14
N GLU A 261 -6.08 7.11 10.94
CA GLU A 261 -6.24 8.56 11.17
C GLU A 261 -6.00 8.97 12.62
N ASP A 262 -6.17 8.04 13.56
CA ASP A 262 -5.88 8.24 14.99
C ASP A 262 -4.37 8.20 15.32
N GLY A 263 -3.53 7.95 14.31
CA GLY A 263 -2.08 7.92 14.43
C GLY A 263 -1.50 6.58 14.92
N TYR A 264 -2.33 5.58 15.27
CA TYR A 264 -1.89 4.24 15.67
C TYR A 264 -1.75 3.32 14.46
N GLN A 265 -1.03 2.20 14.64
CA GLN A 265 -0.94 1.16 13.63
C GLN A 265 -2.34 0.61 13.31
N SER A 266 -2.69 0.51 12.02
CA SER A 266 -3.98 -0.01 11.57
C SER A 266 -4.18 -1.50 11.90
N TYR A 267 -3.08 -2.20 12.19
CA TYR A 267 -3.06 -3.64 12.39
C TYR A 267 -2.21 -4.04 13.58
N CYS A 268 -2.58 -5.16 14.20
CA CYS A 268 -1.85 -5.72 15.34
C CYS A 268 -0.35 -5.88 15.05
N THR A 269 0.49 -5.41 15.98
CA THR A 269 1.96 -5.48 15.92
C THR A 269 2.52 -6.91 15.78
N VAL A 270 1.77 -7.94 16.17
CA VAL A 270 2.21 -9.36 16.11
C VAL A 270 1.70 -10.10 14.87
N CYS A 271 0.43 -9.93 14.51
CA CYS A 271 -0.19 -10.75 13.48
C CYS A 271 -0.63 -9.99 12.23
N CYS A 272 -0.56 -8.66 12.26
CA CYS A 272 -1.04 -7.77 11.22
C CYS A 272 -2.50 -8.06 10.81
N GLU A 273 -3.35 -8.39 11.79
CA GLU A 273 -4.81 -8.47 11.64
C GLU A 273 -5.48 -7.27 12.32
N GLY A 274 -6.60 -6.81 11.76
CA GLY A 274 -7.30 -5.59 12.18
C GLY A 274 -8.66 -5.86 12.81
N LYS A 275 -8.74 -6.84 13.72
CA LYS A 275 -9.98 -7.12 14.50
C LYS A 275 -10.09 -6.09 15.65
N GLU A 276 -10.30 -6.54 16.88
CA GLU A 276 -10.32 -5.68 18.06
C GLU A 276 -8.89 -5.44 18.57
N LEU A 277 -8.47 -4.17 18.63
CA LEU A 277 -7.12 -3.72 18.94
C LEU A 277 -7.07 -2.96 20.28
N LEU A 278 -6.08 -3.26 21.12
CA LEU A 278 -5.72 -2.46 22.28
C LEU A 278 -4.56 -1.53 21.92
N LEU A 279 -4.74 -0.23 22.13
CA LEU A 279 -3.78 0.82 21.83
C LEU A 279 -2.82 1.04 23.01
N CYS A 280 -1.55 1.32 22.73
CA CYS A 280 -0.55 1.59 23.77
C CYS A 280 -0.72 3.01 24.33
N SER A 281 -0.79 3.18 25.65
CA SER A 281 -0.91 4.51 26.30
C SER A 281 0.41 5.30 26.40
N ASN A 282 1.53 4.76 25.90
CA ASN A 282 2.80 5.49 25.87
C ASN A 282 2.75 6.49 24.72
N SER A 283 2.85 7.79 25.01
CA SER A 283 2.72 8.89 24.05
C SER A 283 3.66 8.79 22.85
N SER A 284 4.81 8.13 23.00
CA SER A 284 5.77 7.93 21.91
C SER A 284 5.61 6.57 21.21
N CYS A 285 4.52 5.84 21.43
CA CYS A 285 4.30 4.50 20.90
C CYS A 285 2.94 4.36 20.19
N CYS A 286 2.98 4.24 18.86
CA CYS A 286 1.79 4.08 18.03
C CYS A 286 1.36 2.61 17.84
N ARG A 287 1.82 1.67 18.68
CA ARG A 287 1.60 0.23 18.50
C ARG A 287 0.29 -0.24 19.10
N CYS A 288 -0.29 -1.26 18.50
CA CYS A 288 -1.53 -1.87 18.96
C CYS A 288 -1.44 -3.40 18.93
N PHE A 289 -2.19 -4.07 19.82
CA PHE A 289 -2.21 -5.53 19.93
C PHE A 289 -3.65 -6.03 19.89
N CYS A 290 -3.93 -7.05 19.09
CA CYS A 290 -5.29 -7.61 19.06
C CYS A 290 -5.57 -8.46 20.31
N VAL A 291 -6.83 -8.45 20.75
CA VAL A 291 -7.32 -9.25 21.90
C VAL A 291 -6.90 -10.72 21.77
N GLU A 292 -7.06 -11.30 20.58
CA GLU A 292 -6.72 -12.69 20.30
C GLU A 292 -5.23 -13.01 20.53
N CYS A 293 -4.32 -12.13 20.11
CA CYS A 293 -2.89 -12.32 20.37
C CYS A 293 -2.56 -12.26 21.87
N LEU A 294 -3.24 -11.40 22.63
CA LEU A 294 -3.02 -11.33 24.08
C LEU A 294 -3.48 -12.62 24.76
N GLU A 295 -4.72 -13.03 24.48
CA GLU A 295 -5.32 -14.23 25.07
C GLU A 295 -4.53 -15.51 24.76
N VAL A 296 -3.98 -15.62 23.54
CA VAL A 296 -3.22 -16.81 23.10
C VAL A 296 -1.76 -16.75 23.54
N LEU A 297 -1.07 -15.64 23.29
CA LEU A 297 0.39 -15.58 23.43
C LEU A 297 0.82 -15.13 24.83
N VAL A 298 0.04 -14.29 25.50
CA VAL A 298 0.34 -13.84 26.86
C VAL A 298 -0.35 -14.71 27.89
N GLY A 299 -1.60 -15.08 27.63
CA GLY A 299 -2.39 -16.00 28.44
C GLY A 299 -3.83 -15.55 28.59
N ARG A 300 -4.70 -16.47 29.01
CA ARG A 300 -6.13 -16.19 29.13
C ARG A 300 -6.43 -15.10 30.16
N GLY A 301 -7.37 -14.21 29.82
CA GLY A 301 -7.77 -13.05 30.61
C GLY A 301 -6.76 -11.90 30.59
N SER A 302 -5.70 -11.98 29.78
CA SER A 302 -4.71 -10.90 29.67
C SER A 302 -5.25 -9.67 28.96
N SER A 303 -6.19 -9.82 28.03
CA SER A 303 -6.83 -8.69 27.35
C SER A 303 -7.71 -7.89 28.31
N THR A 304 -8.49 -8.56 29.17
CA THR A 304 -9.30 -7.91 30.20
C THR A 304 -8.42 -7.16 31.20
N LYS A 305 -7.35 -7.79 31.69
CA LYS A 305 -6.38 -7.12 32.58
C LYS A 305 -5.74 -5.89 31.93
N ALA A 306 -5.43 -5.97 30.64
CA ALA A 306 -4.88 -4.84 29.89
C ALA A 306 -5.90 -3.70 29.72
N LYS A 307 -7.18 -4.02 29.49
CA LYS A 307 -8.27 -3.03 29.42
C LYS A 307 -8.55 -2.36 30.77
N GLU A 308 -8.43 -3.09 31.87
CA GLU A 308 -8.61 -2.57 33.24
C GLU A 308 -7.42 -1.75 33.74
N GLN A 309 -6.26 -1.86 33.08
CA GLN A 309 -5.05 -1.16 33.45
C GLN A 309 -4.97 0.19 32.71
N GLU A 310 -5.20 1.30 33.39
CA GLU A 310 -4.95 2.63 32.85
C GLU A 310 -3.86 3.36 33.65
N PRO A 311 -2.73 3.76 33.01
CA PRO A 311 -2.34 3.56 31.61
C PRO A 311 -1.77 2.16 31.31
N TRP A 312 -2.14 1.59 30.15
CA TRP A 312 -1.58 0.33 29.68
C TRP A 312 -0.45 0.56 28.67
N ASN A 313 0.75 0.11 29.02
CA ASN A 313 1.90 0.11 28.11
C ASN A 313 2.00 -1.23 27.39
N CYS A 314 2.21 -1.23 26.07
CA CYS A 314 2.33 -2.47 25.31
C CYS A 314 3.64 -3.23 25.59
N TYR A 315 3.71 -4.49 25.19
CA TYR A 315 4.87 -5.37 25.43
C TYR A 315 6.17 -4.95 24.71
N MET A 316 6.09 -3.98 23.79
CA MET A 316 7.27 -3.34 23.21
C MET A 316 7.81 -2.19 24.08
N CYS A 317 6.96 -1.57 24.91
CA CYS A 317 7.31 -0.48 25.83
C CYS A 317 7.62 -0.97 27.24
N GLN A 318 7.00 -2.07 27.68
CA GLN A 318 7.25 -2.61 29.01
C GLN A 318 8.68 -3.19 29.15
N PRO A 319 9.19 -3.36 30.39
CA PRO A 319 10.50 -3.95 30.63
C PRO A 319 10.69 -5.31 29.95
N GLN A 320 11.92 -5.60 29.53
CA GLN A 320 12.22 -6.83 28.82
C GLN A 320 12.08 -8.04 29.75
N ARG A 321 11.01 -8.81 29.53
CA ARG A 321 10.75 -10.11 30.17
C ARG A 321 9.85 -10.95 29.28
N SER A 322 9.64 -12.20 29.64
CA SER A 322 8.69 -13.08 28.96
C SER A 322 7.28 -12.84 29.49
N TYR A 323 6.34 -12.62 28.57
CA TYR A 323 4.92 -12.41 28.85
C TYR A 323 4.16 -13.61 28.29
N GLY A 324 4.03 -14.66 29.09
CA GLY A 324 3.58 -15.95 28.58
C GLY A 324 4.58 -16.50 27.55
N VAL A 325 4.09 -16.78 26.34
CA VAL A 325 4.86 -17.17 25.15
C VAL A 325 5.44 -15.95 24.43
N LEU A 326 4.88 -14.76 24.63
CA LEU A 326 5.32 -13.55 23.96
C LEU A 326 6.61 -13.01 24.58
N GLN A 327 7.72 -13.11 23.85
CA GLN A 327 9.02 -12.60 24.30
C GLN A 327 9.62 -11.66 23.26
N ARG A 328 9.86 -10.40 23.66
CA ARG A 328 10.51 -9.39 22.81
C ARG A 328 11.96 -9.78 22.53
N ARG A 329 12.37 -9.78 21.26
CA ARG A 329 13.78 -10.01 20.91
C ARG A 329 14.66 -8.86 21.41
N GLN A 330 15.92 -9.10 21.71
CA GLN A 330 16.85 -8.02 22.08
C GLN A 330 17.32 -7.24 20.85
N ASP A 331 17.53 -7.94 19.74
CA ASP A 331 17.99 -7.44 18.44
C ASP A 331 16.82 -7.15 17.47
N TRP A 332 15.60 -6.94 18.01
CA TRP A 332 14.38 -6.79 17.20
C TRP A 332 14.48 -5.67 16.17
N SER A 333 15.15 -4.56 16.51
CA SER A 333 15.27 -3.39 15.65
C SER A 333 16.10 -3.71 14.40
N SER A 334 17.27 -4.31 14.58
CA SER A 334 18.14 -4.77 13.48
C SER A 334 17.46 -5.84 12.63
N ARG A 335 16.81 -6.82 13.27
CA ARG A 335 16.09 -7.90 12.56
C ARG A 335 14.92 -7.41 11.74
N LEU A 336 14.14 -6.47 12.28
CA LEU A 336 13.06 -5.82 11.55
C LEU A 336 13.62 -5.15 10.30
N GLN A 337 14.73 -4.44 10.44
CA GLN A 337 15.39 -3.77 9.33
C GLN A 337 15.84 -4.76 8.24
N ASP A 338 16.53 -5.85 8.60
CA ASP A 338 16.95 -6.90 7.66
C ASP A 338 15.75 -7.55 6.96
N PHE A 339 14.65 -7.73 7.69
CA PHE A 339 13.41 -8.31 7.18
C PHE A 339 12.81 -7.49 6.04
N PHE A 340 12.95 -6.16 6.08
CA PHE A 340 12.46 -5.26 5.02
C PHE A 340 13.46 -5.05 3.86
N THR A 341 14.77 -5.27 4.06
CA THR A 341 15.80 -4.94 3.06
C THR A 341 16.38 -6.12 2.28
N SER A 342 16.01 -7.35 2.61
CA SER A 342 16.50 -8.59 1.98
C SER A 342 16.07 -8.83 0.50
N ASP A 343 15.97 -7.79 -0.33
CA ASP A 343 15.57 -7.90 -1.76
C ASP A 343 16.81 -8.06 -2.66
N LYS A 344 17.07 -9.29 -3.13
CA LYS A 344 18.31 -9.72 -3.80
C LYS A 344 18.49 -9.23 -5.26
N GLY A 345 17.86 -8.13 -5.66
CA GLY A 345 17.79 -7.66 -7.05
C GLY A 345 18.25 -6.22 -7.32
N GLN A 346 18.93 -5.57 -6.38
CA GLN A 346 19.35 -4.17 -6.51
C GLN A 346 20.74 -4.03 -7.17
N GLU A 347 20.86 -3.06 -8.09
CA GLU A 347 22.12 -2.68 -8.78
C GLU A 347 23.08 -1.86 -7.89
N TYR A 348 22.57 -1.31 -6.79
CA TYR A 348 23.32 -0.50 -5.82
C TYR A 348 23.29 -1.16 -4.44
N ASP A 349 24.27 -0.83 -3.60
CA ASP A 349 24.31 -1.29 -2.22
C ASP A 349 23.04 -0.90 -1.45
N ALA A 350 22.61 -1.77 -0.53
CA ALA A 350 21.45 -1.47 0.30
C ALA A 350 21.71 -0.17 1.10
N PRO A 351 20.75 0.78 1.10
CA PRO A 351 20.93 2.06 1.79
C PRO A 351 21.23 1.84 3.28
N LYS A 352 22.05 2.70 3.91
CA LYS A 352 22.29 2.63 5.37
C LYS A 352 20.94 2.65 6.09
N ILE A 353 20.70 1.59 6.84
CA ILE A 353 19.46 1.39 7.57
C ILE A 353 19.73 1.67 9.05
N TYR A 354 18.82 2.37 9.70
CA TYR A 354 18.92 2.75 11.10
C TYR A 354 18.02 1.85 11.94
N PRO A 355 18.45 1.42 13.13
CA PRO A 355 17.59 0.68 14.04
C PRO A 355 16.44 1.58 14.54
N ALA A 356 15.25 1.00 14.68
CA ALA A 356 14.11 1.69 15.29
C ALA A 356 14.45 2.18 16.71
N VAL A 357 13.98 3.38 17.05
CA VAL A 357 14.29 4.05 18.32
C VAL A 357 13.24 3.66 19.36
N PRO A 358 13.63 3.20 20.57
CA PRO A 358 12.68 2.93 21.64
C PRO A 358 11.83 4.17 21.98
N PRO A 359 10.53 4.03 22.25
CA PRO A 359 9.61 5.16 22.50
C PRO A 359 10.17 6.22 23.45
N ASP A 360 10.71 5.81 24.61
CA ASP A 360 11.22 6.73 25.63
C ASP A 360 12.48 7.51 25.22
N LYS A 361 13.09 7.15 24.09
CA LYS A 361 14.28 7.82 23.51
C LYS A 361 13.97 8.57 22.23
N ARG A 362 12.72 8.57 21.77
CA ARG A 362 12.30 9.29 20.57
C ARG A 362 12.27 10.79 20.86
N ARG A 363 12.80 11.58 19.93
CA ARG A 363 12.82 13.05 20.01
C ARG A 363 12.11 13.64 18.79
N PRO A 364 11.66 14.91 18.86
CA PRO A 364 11.00 15.53 17.71
C PRO A 364 11.94 15.63 16.49
N ILE A 365 11.36 15.65 15.29
CA ILE A 365 12.09 15.60 14.02
C ILE A 365 12.56 16.99 13.59
N ARG A 366 13.77 17.07 12.99
CA ARG A 366 14.28 18.28 12.34
C ARG A 366 14.38 18.07 10.84
N VAL A 367 13.76 18.94 10.06
CA VAL A 367 13.56 18.75 8.62
C VAL A 367 14.18 19.89 7.82
N LEU A 368 14.87 19.53 6.74
CA LEU A 368 15.28 20.44 5.68
C LEU A 368 14.46 20.11 4.42
N SER A 369 13.58 21.01 4.01
CA SER A 369 12.76 20.89 2.80
C SER A 369 13.26 21.82 1.71
N LEU A 370 13.72 21.25 0.59
CA LEU A 370 14.23 21.98 -0.55
C LEU A 370 13.18 21.95 -1.66
N PHE A 371 12.87 23.10 -2.26
CA PHE A 371 11.77 23.22 -3.22
C PHE A 371 10.41 22.88 -2.55
N ASP A 372 10.15 23.49 -1.39
CA ASP A 372 9.07 23.10 -0.47
C ASP A 372 7.67 23.26 -1.06
N GLY A 373 7.49 24.16 -2.04
CA GLY A 373 6.19 24.46 -2.62
C GLY A 373 5.21 24.90 -1.54
N ILE A 374 4.06 24.22 -1.47
CA ILE A 374 2.97 24.55 -0.53
C ILE A 374 3.13 23.87 0.85
N ALA A 375 4.37 23.59 1.27
CA ALA A 375 4.68 22.96 2.57
C ALA A 375 4.01 21.60 2.82
N THR A 376 3.88 20.77 1.77
CA THR A 376 3.22 19.46 1.89
C THR A 376 3.93 18.53 2.88
N GLY A 377 5.26 18.60 2.97
CA GLY A 377 6.03 17.81 3.94
C GLY A 377 5.66 18.13 5.39
N TYR A 378 5.58 19.42 5.73
CA TYR A 378 5.20 19.87 7.08
C TYR A 378 3.77 19.47 7.43
N LEU A 379 2.82 19.70 6.51
CA LEU A 379 1.42 19.29 6.68
C LEU A 379 1.31 17.80 7.01
N VAL A 380 1.97 16.94 6.22
CA VAL A 380 1.90 15.49 6.42
C VAL A 380 2.54 15.05 7.73
N LEU A 381 3.64 15.66 8.15
CA LEU A 381 4.24 15.36 9.45
C LEU A 381 3.28 15.69 10.60
N LYS A 382 2.57 16.82 10.50
CA LYS A 382 1.54 17.22 11.46
C LYS A 382 0.34 16.28 11.44
N ASP A 383 -0.17 15.91 10.25
CA ASP A 383 -1.28 14.96 10.11
C ASP A 383 -0.94 13.57 10.67
N LEU A 384 0.32 13.15 10.57
CA LEU A 384 0.80 11.92 11.17
C LEU A 384 1.01 12.04 12.69
N GLY A 385 0.90 13.23 13.28
CA GLY A 385 1.18 13.48 14.69
C GLY A 385 2.66 13.36 15.03
N ILE A 386 3.58 13.50 14.08
CA ILE A 386 5.03 13.50 14.35
C ILE A 386 5.43 14.90 14.83
N GLN A 387 6.00 14.99 16.03
CA GLN A 387 6.43 16.27 16.60
C GLN A 387 7.59 16.84 15.78
N VAL A 388 7.46 18.10 15.34
CA VAL A 388 8.48 18.80 14.53
C VAL A 388 9.20 19.82 15.40
N GLU A 389 10.49 19.61 15.67
CA GLU A 389 11.34 20.58 16.39
C GLU A 389 11.67 21.79 15.51
N LYS A 390 12.04 21.51 14.26
CA LYS A 390 12.48 22.54 13.31
C LYS A 390 12.16 22.12 11.89
N TYR A 391 11.53 23.01 11.12
CA TYR A 391 11.31 22.83 9.70
C TYR A 391 11.89 24.02 8.93
N ILE A 392 13.00 23.80 8.24
CA ILE A 392 13.63 24.81 7.39
C ILE A 392 13.29 24.52 5.94
N ALA A 393 12.75 25.52 5.25
CA ALA A 393 12.26 25.38 3.89
C ALA A 393 12.92 26.39 2.94
N SER A 394 13.32 25.94 1.75
CA SER A 394 13.72 26.84 0.66
C SER A 394 12.66 26.82 -0.44
N GLU A 395 12.11 28.00 -0.73
CA GLU A 395 11.16 28.25 -1.81
C GLU A 395 11.34 29.69 -2.30
N ILE A 396 11.25 29.90 -3.61
CA ILE A 396 11.47 31.21 -4.25
C ILE A 396 10.17 31.83 -4.78
N CYS A 397 9.12 31.03 -4.91
CA CYS A 397 7.83 31.48 -5.42
C CYS A 397 7.03 32.13 -4.29
N GLU A 398 6.50 33.34 -4.51
CA GLU A 398 5.76 34.09 -3.49
C GLU A 398 4.42 33.43 -3.13
N ASP A 399 3.67 32.88 -4.09
CA ASP A 399 2.36 32.27 -3.81
C ASP A 399 2.46 31.08 -2.84
N PRO A 400 3.36 30.08 -3.05
CA PRO A 400 3.54 29.00 -2.10
C PRO A 400 4.07 29.44 -0.73
N LEU A 401 4.97 30.44 -0.68
CA LEU A 401 5.46 31.01 0.58
C LEU A 401 4.32 31.63 1.40
N ALA A 402 3.43 32.38 0.75
CA ALA A 402 2.25 32.97 1.39
C ALA A 402 1.30 31.88 1.93
N VAL A 403 1.04 30.84 1.14
CA VAL A 403 0.20 29.70 1.56
C VAL A 403 0.80 28.98 2.77
N GLY A 404 2.09 28.67 2.74
CA GLY A 404 2.76 27.96 3.83
C GLY A 404 2.81 28.78 5.12
N THR A 405 3.10 30.08 5.02
CA THR A 405 3.14 30.99 6.18
C THR A 405 1.77 31.09 6.87
N VAL A 406 0.70 31.27 6.09
CA VAL A 406 -0.68 31.39 6.61
C VAL A 406 -1.18 30.08 7.19
N ARG A 407 -0.96 28.94 6.50
CA ARG A 407 -1.49 27.64 6.93
C ARG A 407 -0.79 27.04 8.13
N HIS A 408 0.49 27.39 8.34
CA HIS A 408 1.33 26.77 9.37
C HIS A 408 1.75 27.75 10.46
N GLU A 409 1.06 28.90 10.57
CA GLU A 409 1.18 29.86 11.67
C GLU A 409 2.62 30.32 11.93
N GLY A 410 3.44 30.42 10.88
CA GLY A 410 4.85 30.83 10.99
C GLY A 410 5.81 29.79 11.59
N ASN A 411 5.40 28.54 11.78
CA ASN A 411 6.26 27.47 12.31
C ASN A 411 7.33 26.97 11.31
N ILE A 412 7.29 27.44 10.06
CA ILE A 412 8.27 27.12 9.02
C ILE A 412 9.27 28.27 8.90
N THR A 413 10.57 27.95 9.02
CA THR A 413 11.64 28.92 8.76
C THR A 413 11.99 28.89 7.28
N TYR A 414 11.48 29.88 6.53
CA TYR A 414 11.83 30.03 5.13
C TYR A 414 13.21 30.69 4.97
N VAL A 415 14.04 30.09 4.11
CA VAL A 415 15.39 30.56 3.78
C VAL A 415 15.49 30.94 2.31
N HIS A 416 16.66 31.48 1.94
CA HIS A 416 16.97 31.91 0.59
C HIS A 416 16.82 30.78 -0.45
N ASP A 417 16.88 31.19 -1.72
CA ASP A 417 17.08 30.31 -2.86
C ASP A 417 18.12 29.22 -2.55
N VAL A 418 17.81 27.98 -2.91
CA VAL A 418 18.67 26.81 -2.67
C VAL A 418 20.13 27.03 -3.11
N ARG A 419 20.35 27.82 -4.17
CA ARG A 419 21.68 28.13 -4.73
C ARG A 419 22.54 28.99 -3.81
N ASN A 420 21.92 29.69 -2.86
CA ASN A 420 22.59 30.57 -1.92
C ASN A 420 22.82 29.89 -0.56
N ILE A 421 22.36 28.65 -0.37
CA ILE A 421 22.53 27.92 0.87
C ILE A 421 23.94 27.32 0.90
N THR A 422 24.73 27.74 1.88
CA THR A 422 26.11 27.26 2.04
C THR A 422 26.21 26.14 3.07
N LYS A 423 27.33 25.41 3.07
CA LYS A 423 27.66 24.41 4.10
C LYS A 423 27.58 24.98 5.52
N ARG A 424 28.02 26.24 5.70
CA ARG A 424 27.96 26.93 7.00
C ARG A 424 26.53 27.07 7.48
N ASN A 425 25.61 27.45 6.58
CA ASN A 425 24.20 27.56 6.93
C ASN A 425 23.63 26.21 7.40
N ILE A 426 23.91 25.13 6.67
CA ILE A 426 23.45 23.78 7.06
C ILE A 426 23.98 23.37 8.44
N GLN A 427 25.22 23.75 8.77
CA GLN A 427 25.82 23.47 10.08
C GLN A 427 25.22 24.32 11.21
N GLU A 428 24.91 25.59 10.94
CA GLU A 428 24.28 26.49 11.92
C GLU A 428 22.81 26.12 12.20
N TRP A 429 22.12 25.64 11.17
CA TRP A 429 20.71 25.30 11.26
C TRP A 429 20.44 23.89 11.79
N GLY A 430 21.33 22.96 11.44
CA GLY A 430 21.24 21.55 11.78
C GLY A 430 21.66 21.21 13.21
N PRO A 431 21.85 19.91 13.51
CA PRO A 431 21.74 18.77 12.59
C PRO A 431 20.31 18.53 12.07
N PHE A 432 20.15 18.00 10.84
CA PHE A 432 18.85 17.66 10.26
C PHE A 432 18.64 16.15 10.24
N ASP A 433 17.45 15.69 10.61
CA ASP A 433 17.05 14.28 10.69
C ASP A 433 16.37 13.78 9.41
N LEU A 434 15.73 14.69 8.65
CA LEU A 434 15.08 14.41 7.38
C LEU A 434 15.42 15.50 6.35
N VAL A 435 15.86 15.11 5.15
CA VAL A 435 16.08 16.02 4.01
C VAL A 435 15.17 15.63 2.85
N ILE A 436 14.30 16.52 2.41
CA ILE A 436 13.34 16.24 1.35
C ILE A 436 13.38 17.28 0.25
N GLY A 437 13.02 16.89 -0.97
CA GLY A 437 12.84 17.87 -2.04
C GLY A 437 12.32 17.31 -3.36
N GLY A 438 11.71 18.20 -4.14
CA GLY A 438 11.21 17.91 -5.48
C GLY A 438 11.54 19.05 -6.43
N SER A 439 12.65 18.95 -7.16
CA SER A 439 13.08 20.03 -8.05
C SER A 439 12.09 20.22 -9.21
N PRO A 440 11.90 21.46 -9.72
CA PRO A 440 11.03 21.72 -10.86
C PRO A 440 11.37 20.85 -12.08
N CYS A 441 10.35 20.29 -12.72
CA CYS A 441 10.51 19.31 -13.81
C CYS A 441 10.29 19.89 -15.22
N ASN A 442 10.20 21.22 -15.37
CA ASN A 442 9.72 21.86 -16.60
C ASN A 442 10.60 21.49 -17.81
N ASP A 443 11.92 21.37 -17.62
CA ASP A 443 12.87 21.02 -18.70
C ASP A 443 13.11 19.51 -18.83
N LEU A 444 12.58 18.71 -17.90
CA LEU A 444 12.71 17.24 -17.88
C LEU A 444 11.50 16.55 -18.53
N SER A 445 10.38 17.26 -18.77
CA SER A 445 9.16 16.69 -19.35
C SER A 445 9.14 16.74 -20.88
N LEU A 446 8.82 15.61 -21.52
CA LEU A 446 8.91 15.39 -22.98
C LEU A 446 8.06 16.25 -23.95
N PRO A 447 7.04 17.07 -23.59
CA PRO A 447 6.27 17.78 -24.63
C PRO A 447 6.57 19.29 -24.72
N SER A 448 7.81 19.74 -24.46
CA SER A 448 8.23 21.11 -24.81
C SER A 448 9.08 21.09 -26.10
N PRO A 449 8.86 22.04 -27.04
CA PRO A 449 9.57 22.06 -28.33
C PRO A 449 11.08 22.18 -28.12
N PRO A 450 11.92 21.60 -28.99
CA PRO A 450 13.32 21.32 -28.69
C PRO A 450 14.12 22.62 -28.63
N LYS A 451 14.30 23.16 -27.43
CA LYS A 451 15.40 24.08 -27.14
C LYS A 451 16.44 23.30 -26.35
N LYS A 452 17.43 22.79 -27.09
CA LYS A 452 18.77 22.37 -26.62
C LYS A 452 18.78 21.71 -25.23
N ALA A 453 18.32 20.47 -25.14
CA ALA A 453 18.63 19.60 -24.00
C ALA A 453 20.08 19.12 -24.11
N SER A 454 21.00 19.92 -23.61
CA SER A 454 22.35 19.52 -23.21
C SER A 454 22.57 20.03 -21.79
N TYR A 455 23.24 19.23 -20.96
CA TYR A 455 23.67 19.60 -19.61
C TYR A 455 24.37 20.97 -19.65
N GLY A 456 23.69 22.03 -19.19
CA GLY A 456 24.22 23.39 -19.21
C GLY A 456 23.21 24.50 -18.93
N GLU A 457 21.94 24.36 -19.33
CA GLU A 457 20.92 25.42 -19.17
C GLU A 457 19.56 24.83 -18.77
N GLY A 458 18.98 25.29 -17.64
CA GLY A 458 17.63 24.93 -17.19
C GLY A 458 17.48 24.48 -15.73
N THR A 459 16.25 24.17 -15.35
CA THR A 459 15.77 23.71 -14.04
C THR A 459 16.37 22.35 -13.61
N GLY A 460 16.89 21.55 -14.54
CA GLY A 460 17.59 20.30 -14.23
C GLY A 460 18.85 20.48 -13.37
N ARG A 461 19.44 21.69 -13.34
CA ARG A 461 20.58 22.01 -12.45
C ARG A 461 20.20 22.00 -10.97
N LEU A 462 18.93 22.23 -10.64
CA LEU A 462 18.46 22.31 -9.27
C LEU A 462 18.51 20.95 -8.53
N PHE A 463 18.53 19.84 -9.27
CA PHE A 463 18.84 18.54 -8.68
C PHE A 463 20.23 18.51 -8.03
N PHE A 464 21.23 19.14 -8.63
CA PHE A 464 22.58 19.17 -8.06
C PHE A 464 22.65 19.99 -6.78
N GLU A 465 21.83 21.03 -6.64
CA GLU A 465 21.70 21.77 -5.39
C GLU A 465 21.12 20.87 -4.28
N PHE A 466 20.09 20.07 -4.59
CA PHE A 466 19.60 19.05 -3.65
C PHE A 466 20.70 18.08 -3.24
N TYR A 467 21.41 17.49 -4.21
CA TYR A 467 22.49 16.55 -3.94
C TYR A 467 23.60 17.16 -3.07
N HIS A 468 23.98 18.41 -3.35
CA HIS A 468 25.01 19.11 -2.62
C HIS A 468 24.61 19.36 -1.16
N LEU A 469 23.40 19.88 -0.93
CA LEU A 469 22.88 20.15 0.39
C LEU A 469 22.58 18.87 1.19
N LEU A 470 22.14 17.81 0.52
CA LEU A 470 22.00 16.48 1.10
C LEU A 470 23.33 16.00 1.68
N ASN A 471 24.43 16.14 0.93
CA ASN A 471 25.76 15.75 1.40
C ASN A 471 26.27 16.60 2.55
N TYR A 472 25.86 17.86 2.66
CA TYR A 472 26.17 18.69 3.83
C TYR A 472 25.37 18.34 5.08
N ALA A 473 24.13 17.91 4.91
CA ALA A 473 23.24 17.53 6.00
C ALA A 473 23.49 16.10 6.53
N ARG A 474 24.14 15.24 5.72
CA ARG A 474 24.48 13.86 6.10
C ARG A 474 25.31 13.82 7.39
N PRO A 475 25.00 12.89 8.32
CA PRO A 475 25.81 12.68 9.52
C PRO A 475 27.26 12.37 9.17
N LYS A 476 28.19 12.78 10.02
CA LYS A 476 29.61 12.45 9.86
C LYS A 476 29.85 10.97 10.11
N ALA A 477 30.94 10.43 9.56
CA ALA A 477 31.34 9.05 9.82
C ALA A 477 31.48 8.80 11.34
N GLY A 478 30.80 7.75 11.84
CA GLY A 478 30.73 7.42 13.27
C GLY A 478 29.52 7.99 14.01
N GLU A 479 28.72 8.88 13.40
CA GLU A 479 27.44 9.31 13.96
C GLU A 479 26.33 8.30 13.62
N GLU A 480 25.79 7.64 14.64
CA GLU A 480 24.71 6.64 14.53
C GLU A 480 23.30 7.26 14.61
N ARG A 481 23.18 8.57 14.39
CA ARG A 481 21.91 9.28 14.38
C ARG A 481 21.06 8.86 13.18
N PRO A 482 19.77 8.50 13.36
CA PRO A 482 18.85 8.26 12.25
C PRO A 482 18.80 9.46 11.30
N PHE A 483 19.07 9.23 10.03
CA PHE A 483 19.06 10.26 8.99
C PHE A 483 18.37 9.74 7.73
N PHE A 484 17.29 10.42 7.37
CA PHE A 484 16.47 10.06 6.24
C PHE A 484 16.51 11.14 5.17
N TRP A 485 16.31 10.72 3.92
CA TRP A 485 16.17 11.64 2.82
C TRP A 485 15.25 11.08 1.74
N MET A 486 14.61 11.98 1.00
CA MET A 486 13.74 11.64 -0.10
C MET A 486 13.82 12.71 -1.19
N PHE A 487 13.96 12.26 -2.44
CA PHE A 487 13.90 13.11 -3.61
C PHE A 487 12.79 12.62 -4.55
N GLU A 488 11.94 13.53 -5.01
CA GLU A 488 10.82 13.24 -5.89
C GLU A 488 10.99 13.93 -7.25
N ASN A 489 10.59 13.25 -8.33
CA ASN A 489 10.51 13.86 -9.66
C ASN A 489 9.56 13.10 -10.60
N VAL A 490 9.26 13.68 -11.77
CA VAL A 490 8.30 13.15 -12.74
C VAL A 490 8.76 11.88 -13.45
N VAL A 491 7.82 10.98 -13.76
CA VAL A 491 8.13 9.77 -14.55
C VAL A 491 8.44 10.04 -16.02
N ALA A 492 8.02 11.20 -16.53
CA ALA A 492 8.21 11.60 -17.93
C ALA A 492 9.63 12.12 -18.23
N MET A 493 10.55 12.06 -17.26
CA MET A 493 11.96 12.42 -17.44
C MET A 493 12.68 11.53 -18.45
N GLY A 494 13.72 12.08 -19.08
CA GLY A 494 14.58 11.31 -19.97
C GLY A 494 15.21 10.12 -19.26
N VAL A 495 15.39 9.00 -19.99
CA VAL A 495 16.02 7.79 -19.43
C VAL A 495 17.45 8.07 -18.96
N ASN A 496 18.16 8.97 -19.64
CA ASN A 496 19.50 9.40 -19.23
C ASN A 496 19.45 10.19 -17.92
N ASP A 497 18.53 11.16 -17.78
CA ASP A 497 18.39 11.95 -16.55
C ASP A 497 18.03 11.07 -15.34
N LYS A 498 17.09 10.12 -15.52
CA LYS A 498 16.75 9.12 -14.51
C LYS A 498 17.97 8.33 -14.07
N ARG A 499 18.77 7.87 -15.03
CA ARG A 499 19.99 7.08 -14.76
C ARG A 499 21.03 7.92 -14.04
N ASP A 500 21.22 9.16 -14.44
CA ASP A 500 22.21 10.04 -13.84
C ASP A 500 21.80 10.44 -12.41
N ILE A 501 20.53 10.79 -12.17
CA ILE A 501 19.98 11.00 -10.81
C ILE A 501 20.23 9.75 -9.93
N SER A 502 19.94 8.56 -10.46
CA SER A 502 20.12 7.31 -9.72
C SER A 502 21.60 7.02 -9.40
N ARG A 503 22.53 7.42 -10.28
CA ARG A 503 23.97 7.33 -10.05
C ARG A 503 24.44 8.30 -8.97
N PHE A 504 24.01 9.56 -9.02
CA PHE A 504 24.38 10.56 -8.01
C PHE A 504 23.82 10.22 -6.63
N LEU A 505 22.59 9.72 -6.58
CA LEU A 505 21.93 9.34 -5.33
C LEU A 505 22.27 7.93 -4.85
N GLU A 506 23.01 7.16 -5.66
CA GLU A 506 23.42 5.77 -5.39
C GLU A 506 22.23 4.86 -5.04
N CYS A 507 21.07 5.11 -5.63
CA CYS A 507 19.89 4.27 -5.45
C CYS A 507 18.96 4.35 -6.66
N ASN A 508 18.19 3.28 -6.88
CA ASN A 508 17.15 3.25 -7.91
C ASN A 508 15.85 3.92 -7.41
N PRO A 509 15.08 4.57 -8.30
CA PRO A 509 13.80 5.13 -7.91
C PRO A 509 12.74 4.06 -7.74
N VAL A 510 11.82 4.32 -6.80
CA VAL A 510 10.53 3.67 -6.72
C VAL A 510 9.52 4.49 -7.52
N MET A 511 8.78 3.83 -8.41
CA MET A 511 7.68 4.47 -9.14
C MET A 511 6.38 4.31 -8.37
N ILE A 512 5.75 5.42 -8.00
CA ILE A 512 4.46 5.44 -7.30
C ILE A 512 3.48 6.23 -8.16
N ASP A 513 2.36 5.60 -8.51
CA ASP A 513 1.24 6.28 -9.15
C ASP A 513 0.17 6.58 -8.12
N ALA A 514 -0.16 7.87 -8.00
CA ALA A 514 -1.23 8.33 -7.13
C ALA A 514 -2.57 7.67 -7.43
N ILE A 515 -2.82 7.09 -8.61
CA ILE A 515 -4.07 6.32 -8.84
C ILE A 515 -4.25 5.17 -7.83
N LYS A 516 -3.16 4.67 -7.25
CA LYS A 516 -3.22 3.62 -6.22
C LYS A 516 -3.80 4.13 -4.89
N ILE A 517 -3.89 5.44 -4.69
CA ILE A 517 -4.17 6.09 -3.39
C ILE A 517 -5.15 7.29 -3.52
N SER A 518 -5.33 7.85 -4.71
CA SER A 518 -6.27 8.94 -5.02
C SER A 518 -6.92 8.73 -6.39
N ALA A 519 -7.96 9.50 -6.71
CA ALA A 519 -8.63 9.44 -8.01
C ALA A 519 -7.81 10.07 -9.17
N ALA A 520 -6.55 10.48 -8.92
CA ALA A 520 -5.73 11.19 -9.89
C ALA A 520 -4.59 10.30 -10.41
N HIS A 521 -4.48 10.18 -11.73
CA HIS A 521 -3.30 9.60 -12.39
C HIS A 521 -2.10 10.55 -12.24
N ARG A 522 -1.16 10.20 -11.36
CA ARG A 522 0.02 11.03 -11.10
C ARG A 522 1.20 10.15 -10.70
N ALA A 523 1.73 9.44 -11.68
CA ALA A 523 2.96 8.68 -11.53
C ALA A 523 4.17 9.59 -11.29
N ARG A 524 4.96 9.27 -10.26
CA ARG A 524 6.20 9.95 -9.85
C ARG A 524 7.26 8.93 -9.46
N TYR A 525 8.52 9.32 -9.64
CA TYR A 525 9.68 8.59 -9.14
C TYR A 525 10.13 9.17 -7.81
N PHE A 526 10.47 8.28 -6.87
CA PHE A 526 10.97 8.61 -5.55
C PHE A 526 12.29 7.90 -5.31
N TRP A 527 13.32 8.67 -4.97
CA TRP A 527 14.62 8.18 -4.49
C TRP A 527 14.72 8.49 -3.01
N GLY A 528 15.46 7.70 -2.25
CA GLY A 528 15.55 7.90 -0.81
C GLY A 528 15.87 6.63 -0.05
N ASN A 529 15.98 6.79 1.26
CA ASN A 529 16.26 5.71 2.21
C ASN A 529 15.14 5.55 3.27
N LEU A 530 13.93 6.03 2.96
CA LEU A 530 12.78 5.85 3.83
C LEU A 530 12.46 4.35 3.98
N PRO A 531 12.25 3.84 5.21
CA PRO A 531 11.95 2.43 5.43
C PRO A 531 10.70 1.99 4.66
N GLY A 532 10.76 0.86 3.95
CA GLY A 532 9.59 0.30 3.25
C GLY A 532 9.16 1.02 1.97
N MET A 533 9.89 2.05 1.53
CA MET A 533 9.56 2.85 0.33
C MET A 533 9.42 2.00 -0.95
N ASN A 534 10.09 0.85 -1.03
CA ASN A 534 10.07 -0.08 -2.17
C ASN A 534 8.80 -0.96 -2.27
N ARG A 535 7.84 -0.89 -1.33
CA ARG A 535 6.77 -1.90 -1.20
C ARG A 535 5.33 -1.37 -1.15
N ILE A 536 5.00 -0.38 -1.98
CA ILE A 536 3.69 0.28 -1.92
C ILE A 536 2.60 -0.47 -2.70
N PHE A 537 1.64 -1.06 -1.98
CA PHE A 537 0.35 -1.50 -2.52
C PHE A 537 -0.84 -1.28 -1.56
N GLY A 538 -1.71 -0.33 -1.94
CA GLY A 538 -3.18 -0.38 -1.86
C GLY A 538 -3.84 0.01 -0.53
N PHE A 539 -4.32 1.26 -0.40
CA PHE A 539 -5.19 1.72 0.71
C PHE A 539 -6.09 2.91 0.29
N PRO A 540 -7.15 3.27 1.06
CA PRO A 540 -8.43 3.76 0.53
C PRO A 540 -8.39 5.19 0.00
N LEU A 541 -9.22 5.43 -1.03
CA LEU A 541 -9.58 6.77 -1.49
C LEU A 541 -10.18 7.53 -0.30
N HIS A 542 -9.78 8.78 -0.09
CA HIS A 542 -10.62 9.97 0.14
C HIS A 542 -9.76 11.05 0.81
N CYS A 543 -9.34 12.08 0.08
CA CYS A 543 -9.36 13.47 0.54
C CYS A 543 -8.80 14.39 -0.54
N THR A 544 -9.54 15.46 -0.89
CA THR A 544 -9.01 16.83 -0.92
C THR A 544 -10.15 17.75 -1.37
N ASP A 545 -10.65 18.57 -0.45
CA ASP A 545 -11.17 19.87 -0.84
C ASP A 545 -10.79 20.92 0.19
N VAL A 546 -10.08 21.97 -0.23
CA VAL A 546 -10.12 23.27 0.44
C VAL A 546 -9.63 24.41 -0.45
N SER A 547 -10.44 25.48 -0.45
CA SER A 547 -10.10 26.92 -0.47
C SER A 547 -9.87 27.70 -1.79
N ASN A 548 -10.22 28.99 -1.68
CA ASN A 548 -10.39 30.04 -2.68
C ASN A 548 -9.07 30.57 -3.27
N ILE A 549 -8.58 29.90 -4.30
CA ILE A 549 -7.52 30.40 -5.20
C ILE A 549 -8.11 30.39 -6.61
N SER A 550 -7.76 31.35 -7.46
CA SER A 550 -8.21 31.37 -8.85
C SER A 550 -7.90 30.03 -9.54
N ARG A 551 -8.87 29.51 -10.30
CA ARG A 551 -8.85 28.12 -10.82
C ARG A 551 -7.55 27.76 -11.56
N GLY A 552 -6.96 28.72 -12.28
CA GLY A 552 -5.70 28.53 -13.02
C GLY A 552 -4.46 28.46 -12.15
N ALA A 553 -4.37 29.25 -11.07
CA ALA A 553 -3.26 29.20 -10.12
C ALA A 553 -3.36 27.94 -9.22
N ARG A 554 -4.57 27.56 -8.79
CA ARG A 554 -4.82 26.33 -8.01
C ARG A 554 -4.40 25.07 -8.79
N GLN A 555 -4.70 24.98 -10.08
CA GLN A 555 -4.26 23.86 -10.92
C GLN A 555 -2.73 23.78 -11.08
N LYS A 556 -2.05 24.92 -11.23
CA LYS A 556 -0.57 24.95 -11.33
C LYS A 556 0.11 24.60 -10.02
N LEU A 557 -0.41 25.10 -8.89
CA LEU A 557 0.10 24.79 -7.55
C LEU A 557 -0.11 23.32 -7.17
N LEU A 558 -1.34 22.81 -7.32
CA LEU A 558 -1.65 21.40 -7.09
C LEU A 558 -0.91 20.48 -8.06
N GLY A 559 -0.68 20.91 -9.30
CA GLY A 559 0.08 20.16 -10.31
C GLY A 559 1.56 19.98 -9.95
N ARG A 560 2.11 20.83 -9.08
CA ARG A 560 3.51 20.80 -8.62
C ARG A 560 3.67 20.24 -7.20
N SER A 561 2.66 20.34 -6.35
CA SER A 561 2.70 19.79 -4.98
C SER A 561 2.68 18.26 -4.95
N TRP A 562 3.25 17.64 -3.91
CA TRP A 562 3.13 16.21 -3.74
C TRP A 562 1.69 15.76 -3.49
N ASN A 563 1.41 14.49 -3.77
CA ASN A 563 0.15 13.88 -3.42
C ASN A 563 0.17 13.51 -1.92
N ILE A 564 -0.69 14.16 -1.12
CA ILE A 564 -0.71 14.02 0.35
C ILE A 564 -0.77 12.55 0.79
N PRO A 565 -1.71 11.72 0.30
CA PRO A 565 -1.76 10.30 0.69
C PRO A 565 -0.49 9.50 0.36
N VAL A 566 0.18 9.80 -0.76
CA VAL A 566 1.47 9.16 -1.10
C VAL A 566 2.53 9.54 -0.06
N ILE A 567 2.64 10.81 0.30
CA ILE A 567 3.65 11.28 1.26
C ILE A 567 3.33 10.80 2.68
N GLN A 568 2.06 10.76 3.08
CA GLN A 568 1.64 10.15 4.34
C GLN A 568 2.14 8.72 4.45
N HIS A 569 1.90 7.91 3.41
CA HIS A 569 2.39 6.53 3.39
C HIS A 569 3.93 6.45 3.46
N LEU A 570 4.65 7.33 2.75
CA LEU A 570 6.11 7.36 2.76
C LEU A 570 6.69 7.81 4.11
N PHE A 571 6.03 8.71 4.82
CA PHE A 571 6.51 9.27 6.10
C PHE A 571 6.01 8.47 7.31
N SER A 572 4.95 7.67 7.19
CA SER A 572 4.42 6.81 8.26
C SER A 572 5.49 6.01 9.03
N PRO A 573 6.49 5.37 8.39
CA PRO A 573 7.54 4.64 9.10
C PRO A 573 8.42 5.53 10.02
N LEU A 574 8.45 6.85 9.82
CA LEU A 574 9.23 7.78 10.64
C LEU A 574 8.72 7.83 12.09
N LYS A 575 7.47 7.43 12.36
CA LYS A 575 6.91 7.25 13.71
C LYS A 575 7.69 6.27 14.57
N ASP A 576 8.46 5.37 13.96
CA ASP A 576 9.31 4.43 14.70
C ASP A 576 10.65 5.02 15.17
N TYR A 577 10.96 6.25 14.76
CA TYR A 577 12.24 6.92 15.01
C TYR A 577 12.10 8.24 15.77
N PHE A 578 10.98 8.94 15.61
CA PHE A 578 10.75 10.28 16.16
C PHE A 578 9.54 10.34 17.09
N ALA A 579 9.49 11.38 17.93
CA ALA A 579 8.42 11.56 18.91
C ALA A 579 7.08 11.86 18.22
N CYS A 580 5.99 11.37 18.80
CA CYS A 580 4.62 11.62 18.35
C CYS A 580 3.81 12.35 19.43
N GLU A 581 2.77 13.07 19.02
CA GLU A 581 1.82 13.75 19.90
C GLU A 581 0.80 12.79 20.53
#